data_AF-A0A849X0Y5-F1
#
_entry.id   AF-A0A849X0Y5-F1
#
_cell.length_a   1.000
_cell.length_b   1.000
_cell.length_c   1.000
_cell.angle_alpha   90.00
_cell.angle_beta   90.00
_cell.angle_gamma   90.00
#
_symmetry.space_group_name_H-M   'P 1'
#
loop_
_entity.id
_entity.type
_entity.pdbx_description
1 polymer ?
#
loop_
_entity_poly.entity_id
_entity_poly.type
_entity_poly.pdbx_seq_one_letter_code
_entity_poly.pdbx_strand_id
1 'polypeptide(L)'
;MKLWLLLGLLALAGCSGPSMPVEETGKATGGASQEEGAVGPAFLADIKPLFQTRCAACHGPGKMNPKDWLDYSVALAGKDLIFQRVVVQKNMPLGAPLEARELELVAAWVKAGAPEGGGEKAPAPQPEPAPAPAPADRITFTKHLRPLFELKCAMCHAAGGPFPNWLVYSVAFEKRDRLVTRVVVQKDMPPPGIAPLSDDERKLIADWVSSGALE
;
A
#
# COMPACT_ATOMS: atom_id res chain seq x y z
N MET A 1 34.50 42.92 40.37
CA MET A 1 35.58 42.30 41.18
C MET A 1 34.97 41.71 42.44
N LYS A 2 35.20 40.40 42.66
CA LYS A 2 34.93 39.61 43.88
C LYS A 2 33.46 39.44 44.30
N LEU A 3 32.97 38.30 44.77
CA LEU A 3 33.41 36.89 44.92
C LEU A 3 32.18 36.22 45.58
N TRP A 4 31.60 35.14 45.03
CA TRP A 4 31.48 33.81 45.67
C TRP A 4 30.50 33.71 46.87
N LEU A 5 29.85 32.60 47.23
CA LEU A 5 29.59 31.25 46.73
C LEU A 5 28.50 30.68 47.69
N LEU A 6 27.68 29.74 47.18
CA LEU A 6 27.14 28.53 47.84
C LEU A 6 26.20 28.56 49.07
N LEU A 7 25.24 27.62 48.97
CA LEU A 7 24.65 26.72 49.99
C LEU A 7 24.04 27.37 51.24
N GLY A 8 22.82 27.07 51.66
CA GLY A 8 22.01 25.85 51.54
C GLY A 8 21.24 25.71 52.87
N LEU A 9 20.05 25.10 52.86
CA LEU A 9 19.33 24.55 54.04
C LEU A 9 18.04 23.92 53.49
N LEU A 10 17.95 22.60 53.31
CA LEU A 10 17.69 21.54 54.28
C LEU A 10 16.44 21.75 55.16
N ALA A 11 15.57 20.75 55.08
CA ALA A 11 14.19 20.62 55.54
C ALA A 11 13.95 20.81 57.05
N LEU A 12 12.69 21.00 57.46
CA LEU A 12 11.86 19.97 58.14
C LEU A 12 10.48 20.52 58.59
N ALA A 13 9.47 19.65 58.39
CA ALA A 13 8.33 19.33 59.27
C ALA A 13 7.20 20.34 59.58
N GLY A 14 5.95 19.82 59.52
CA GLY A 14 4.95 20.08 60.58
C GLY A 14 3.52 20.42 60.13
N CYS A 15 2.61 19.44 60.25
CA CYS A 15 1.17 19.49 59.93
C CYS A 15 0.29 20.22 60.99
N SER A 16 -0.90 20.71 60.61
CA SER A 16 -2.22 20.48 61.30
C SER A 16 -3.40 21.22 60.63
N GLY A 17 -4.52 20.51 60.41
CA GLY A 17 -5.77 20.93 59.71
C GLY A 17 -6.72 21.85 60.52
N PRO A 18 -8.05 21.99 60.21
CA PRO A 18 -9.04 20.99 59.74
C PRO A 18 -9.86 21.49 58.51
N SER A 19 -10.86 20.86 57.86
CA SER A 19 -11.91 19.90 58.22
C SER A 19 -12.57 19.43 56.90
N MET A 20 -12.94 18.15 56.79
CA MET A 20 -13.83 17.62 55.74
C MET A 20 -15.30 17.72 56.21
N PRO A 21 -16.29 17.69 55.30
CA PRO A 21 -16.95 16.40 55.11
C PRO A 21 -17.44 16.07 53.68
N VAL A 22 -17.54 14.75 53.50
CA VAL A 22 -18.43 13.88 52.69
C VAL A 22 -18.30 13.77 51.17
N GLU A 23 -18.16 12.49 50.81
CA GLU A 23 -18.04 11.85 49.51
C GLU A 23 -19.24 12.08 48.60
N GLU A 24 -18.96 12.31 47.31
CA GLU A 24 -19.77 11.76 46.23
C GLU A 24 -18.85 10.95 45.30
N THR A 25 -19.41 9.85 44.86
CA THR A 25 -18.80 8.65 44.32
C THR A 25 -18.16 8.83 42.94
N GLY A 26 -16.89 8.43 42.84
CA GLY A 26 -16.26 7.65 41.76
C GLY A 26 -16.59 7.95 40.30
N LYS A 27 -15.56 8.35 39.53
CA LYS A 27 -15.04 7.59 38.38
C LYS A 27 -13.71 8.16 37.89
N ALA A 28 -12.65 7.36 37.98
CA ALA A 28 -11.45 7.56 37.19
C ALA A 28 -11.75 7.19 35.73
N THR A 29 -11.56 8.13 34.81
CA THR A 29 -11.27 7.92 33.38
C THR A 29 -10.66 9.25 32.90
N GLY A 30 -9.41 9.34 32.45
CA GLY A 30 -8.89 8.54 31.35
C GLY A 30 -9.52 9.07 30.06
N GLY A 31 -8.77 9.85 29.29
CA GLY A 31 -9.25 10.48 28.06
C GLY A 31 -8.25 11.56 27.64
N ALA A 32 -7.03 11.14 27.34
CA ALA A 32 -6.63 10.89 25.96
C ALA A 32 -6.59 12.21 25.20
N SER A 33 -5.37 12.75 25.13
CA SER A 33 -4.91 13.56 24.01
C SER A 33 -5.59 13.04 22.75
N GLN A 34 -6.41 13.88 22.15
CA GLN A 34 -6.92 13.62 20.82
C GLN A 34 -5.71 13.61 19.90
N GLU A 35 -5.16 12.43 19.69
CA GLU A 35 -4.19 12.15 18.65
C GLU A 35 -4.95 12.30 17.34
N GLU A 36 -4.60 13.36 16.62
CA GLU A 36 -5.01 13.62 15.25
C GLU A 36 -4.89 12.31 14.46
N GLY A 37 -6.03 11.80 14.00
CA GLY A 37 -6.13 10.46 13.40
C GLY A 37 -5.09 10.28 12.30
N ALA A 38 -4.17 9.34 12.52
CA ALA A 38 -3.09 9.05 11.59
C ALA A 38 -3.67 8.70 10.22
N VAL A 39 -3.56 9.64 9.28
CA VAL A 39 -3.83 9.43 7.86
C VAL A 39 -2.71 8.54 7.32
N GLY A 40 -2.85 7.22 7.50
CA GLY A 40 -1.84 6.25 7.14
C GLY A 40 -2.41 4.84 7.00
N PRO A 41 -1.67 3.93 6.32
CA PRO A 41 -2.12 2.56 6.12
C PRO A 41 -2.23 1.82 7.45
N ALA A 42 -3.22 0.92 7.56
CA ALA A 42 -3.50 0.13 8.76
C ALA A 42 -3.15 -1.35 8.57
N PHE A 43 -2.86 -2.04 9.66
CA PHE A 43 -2.41 -3.43 9.58
C PHE A 43 -3.46 -4.34 8.95
N LEU A 44 -4.68 -4.35 9.50
CA LEU A 44 -5.73 -5.27 9.05
C LEU A 44 -6.20 -4.99 7.61
N ALA A 45 -6.25 -3.72 7.22
CA ALA A 45 -6.77 -3.29 5.92
C ALA A 45 -5.73 -3.37 4.80
N ASP A 46 -4.49 -2.95 5.06
CA ASP A 46 -3.49 -2.71 4.02
C ASP A 46 -2.29 -3.67 4.08
N ILE A 47 -1.80 -3.97 5.29
CA ILE A 47 -0.54 -4.70 5.47
C ILE A 47 -0.75 -6.20 5.52
N LYS A 48 -1.79 -6.67 6.22
CA LYS A 48 -2.09 -8.10 6.35
C LYS A 48 -2.32 -8.78 5.00
N PRO A 49 -3.07 -8.19 4.04
CA PRO A 49 -3.17 -8.76 2.68
C PRO A 49 -1.81 -8.83 1.97
N LEU A 50 -0.99 -7.78 2.08
CA LEU A 50 0.36 -7.76 1.50
C LEU A 50 1.24 -8.86 2.09
N PHE A 51 1.26 -9.03 3.42
CA PHE A 51 2.01 -10.10 4.08
C PHE A 51 1.47 -11.48 3.73
N GLN A 52 0.16 -11.62 3.53
CA GLN A 52 -0.44 -12.87 3.10
C GLN A 52 0.03 -13.27 1.69
N THR A 53 0.11 -12.32 0.76
CA THR A 53 0.56 -12.58 -0.60
C THR A 53 2.08 -12.73 -0.72
N ARG A 54 2.87 -11.94 0.02
CA ARG A 54 4.32 -11.83 -0.18
C ARG A 54 5.16 -12.58 0.85
N CYS A 55 4.63 -12.88 2.03
CA CYS A 55 5.41 -13.38 3.16
C CYS A 55 4.95 -14.77 3.64
N ALA A 56 3.63 -15.01 3.68
CA ALA A 56 3.04 -16.20 4.32
C ALA A 56 3.43 -17.55 3.69
N ALA A 57 3.96 -17.55 2.46
CA ALA A 57 4.50 -18.75 1.83
C ALA A 57 5.67 -19.36 2.62
N CYS A 58 6.50 -18.51 3.25
CA CYS A 58 7.68 -18.93 4.02
C CYS A 58 7.56 -18.64 5.52
N HIS A 59 6.70 -17.69 5.90
CA HIS A 59 6.51 -17.22 7.27
C HIS A 59 5.20 -17.74 7.87
N GLY A 60 5.28 -18.36 9.04
CA GLY A 60 4.13 -18.81 9.81
C GLY A 60 4.36 -20.15 10.53
N PRO A 61 3.38 -20.62 11.31
CA PRO A 61 3.51 -21.87 12.06
C PRO A 61 3.83 -23.06 11.14
N GLY A 62 4.89 -23.80 11.48
CA GLY A 62 5.35 -24.96 10.70
C GLY A 62 5.93 -24.63 9.32
N LYS A 63 6.29 -23.36 9.05
CA LYS A 63 6.96 -22.93 7.82
C LYS A 63 8.47 -22.80 8.00
N MET A 64 9.18 -22.53 6.90
CA MET A 64 10.64 -22.31 6.91
C MET A 64 11.07 -21.29 7.96
N ASN A 65 10.29 -20.23 8.15
CA ASN A 65 10.44 -19.31 9.25
C ASN A 65 9.17 -19.31 10.11
N PRO A 66 9.27 -19.63 11.43
CA PRO A 66 8.10 -19.75 12.30
C PRO A 66 7.47 -18.41 12.68
N LYS A 67 8.10 -17.26 12.34
CA LYS A 67 7.51 -15.95 12.58
C LYS A 67 6.27 -15.76 11.72
N ASP A 68 5.11 -15.67 12.36
CA ASP A 68 3.84 -15.37 11.71
C ASP A 68 3.61 -13.86 11.64
N TRP A 69 3.83 -13.28 10.46
CA TRP A 69 3.58 -11.86 10.25
C TRP A 69 2.10 -11.52 10.02
N LEU A 70 1.20 -12.51 9.89
CA LEU A 70 -0.25 -12.27 9.77
C LEU A 70 -0.91 -11.99 11.12
N ASP A 71 -0.23 -12.32 12.21
CA ASP A 71 -0.58 -11.92 13.56
C ASP A 71 -0.11 -10.48 13.81
N TYR A 72 -1.05 -9.61 14.20
CA TYR A 72 -0.73 -8.20 14.43
C TYR A 72 0.27 -8.02 15.58
N SER A 73 0.12 -8.74 16.68
CA SER A 73 1.01 -8.58 17.84
C SER A 73 2.44 -8.97 17.48
N VAL A 74 2.62 -10.01 16.68
CA VAL A 74 3.94 -10.42 16.16
C VAL A 74 4.49 -9.39 15.16
N ALA A 75 3.67 -8.89 14.24
CA ALA A 75 4.07 -7.88 13.26
C ALA A 75 4.43 -6.54 13.92
N LEU A 76 3.64 -6.09 14.90
CA LEU A 76 3.88 -4.88 15.68
C LEU A 76 5.20 -4.98 16.44
N ALA A 77 5.42 -6.09 17.16
CA ALA A 77 6.68 -6.32 17.89
C ALA A 77 7.89 -6.43 16.95
N GLY A 78 7.69 -6.86 15.70
CA GLY A 78 8.73 -6.99 14.69
C GLY A 78 8.85 -5.83 13.70
N LYS A 79 8.08 -4.74 13.84
CA LYS A 79 7.92 -3.71 12.81
C LYS A 79 9.24 -3.09 12.34
N ASP A 80 10.19 -2.89 13.25
CA ASP A 80 11.50 -2.29 12.91
C ASP A 80 12.39 -3.29 12.16
N LEU A 81 12.31 -4.58 12.48
CA LEU A 81 12.97 -5.64 11.74
C LEU A 81 12.38 -5.78 10.34
N ILE A 82 11.04 -5.73 10.24
CA ILE A 82 10.34 -5.74 8.95
C ILE A 82 10.80 -4.54 8.12
N PHE A 83 10.80 -3.33 8.67
CA PHE A 83 11.27 -2.13 7.97
C PHE A 83 12.72 -2.28 7.49
N GLN A 84 13.61 -2.74 8.38
CA GLN A 84 15.02 -2.92 8.06
C GLN A 84 15.23 -3.92 6.91
N ARG A 85 14.53 -5.05 6.92
CA ARG A 85 14.74 -6.11 5.92
C ARG A 85 14.02 -5.85 4.60
N VAL A 86 12.80 -5.32 4.68
CA VAL A 86 11.92 -5.11 3.53
C VAL A 86 12.20 -3.76 2.86
N VAL A 87 12.29 -2.67 3.63
CA VAL A 87 12.40 -1.31 3.09
C VAL A 87 13.85 -0.89 2.88
N VAL A 88 14.71 -1.12 3.88
CA VAL A 88 16.11 -0.65 3.85
C VAL A 88 17.00 -1.62 3.07
N GLN A 89 17.07 -2.88 3.50
CA GLN A 89 17.96 -3.88 2.89
C GLN A 89 17.37 -4.52 1.64
N LYS A 90 16.03 -4.51 1.51
CA LYS A 90 15.30 -5.14 0.40
C LYS A 90 15.73 -6.59 0.14
N ASN A 91 16.08 -7.32 1.21
CA ASN A 91 16.54 -8.70 1.16
C ASN A 91 15.43 -9.71 1.52
N MET A 92 14.20 -9.20 1.68
CA MET A 92 13.00 -9.98 1.88
C MET A 92 11.87 -9.42 1.00
N PRO A 93 11.03 -10.28 0.40
CA PRO A 93 11.09 -11.74 0.47
C PRO A 93 12.20 -12.30 -0.44
N LEU A 94 12.55 -13.58 -0.24
CA LEU A 94 13.56 -14.25 -1.06
C LEU A 94 13.04 -14.43 -2.49
N GLY A 95 13.83 -14.01 -3.48
CA GLY A 95 13.59 -14.29 -4.91
C GLY A 95 12.76 -13.25 -5.67
N ALA A 96 11.75 -12.63 -5.06
CA ALA A 96 10.91 -11.62 -5.72
C ALA A 96 10.81 -10.34 -4.87
N PRO A 97 11.49 -9.24 -5.23
CA PRO A 97 11.42 -8.01 -4.44
C PRO A 97 10.01 -7.41 -4.50
N LEU A 98 9.63 -6.69 -3.44
CA LEU A 98 8.41 -5.89 -3.43
C LEU A 98 8.50 -4.76 -4.46
N GLU A 99 7.35 -4.42 -5.04
CA GLU A 99 7.22 -3.24 -5.89
C GLU A 99 7.36 -1.95 -5.06
N ALA A 100 7.69 -0.84 -5.72
CA ALA A 100 7.88 0.45 -5.05
C ALA A 100 6.68 0.84 -4.17
N ARG A 101 5.46 0.63 -4.67
CA ARG A 101 4.22 0.91 -3.93
C ARG A 101 4.07 0.03 -2.69
N GLU A 102 4.45 -1.24 -2.76
CA GLU A 102 4.36 -2.17 -1.63
C GLU A 102 5.41 -1.81 -0.56
N LEU A 103 6.62 -1.41 -0.98
CA LEU A 103 7.66 -0.91 -0.08
C LEU A 103 7.23 0.37 0.63
N GLU A 104 6.62 1.32 -0.09
CA GLU A 104 6.08 2.54 0.47
C GLU A 104 4.96 2.27 1.46
N LEU A 105 4.08 1.29 1.17
CA LEU A 105 3.00 0.90 2.07
C LEU A 105 3.53 0.39 3.41
N VAL A 106 4.52 -0.51 3.39
CA VAL A 106 5.19 -1.02 4.60
C VAL A 106 5.91 0.12 5.33
N ALA A 107 6.62 0.97 4.60
CA ALA A 107 7.35 2.10 5.18
C ALA A 107 6.41 3.10 5.88
N ALA A 108 5.27 3.44 5.25
CA ALA A 108 4.29 4.35 5.79
C ALA A 108 3.60 3.77 7.03
N TRP A 109 3.24 2.48 7.02
CA TRP A 109 2.65 1.82 8.18
C TRP A 109 3.59 1.82 9.38
N VAL A 110 4.88 1.46 9.19
CA VAL A 110 5.86 1.48 10.29
C VAL A 110 6.09 2.90 10.81
N LYS A 111 6.20 3.90 9.92
CA LYS A 111 6.37 5.32 10.30
C LYS A 111 5.16 5.87 11.05
N ALA A 112 3.95 5.43 10.72
CA ALA A 112 2.71 5.79 11.40
C ALA A 112 2.52 5.08 12.75
N GLY A 113 3.52 4.36 13.25
CA GLY A 113 3.42 3.64 14.53
C GLY A 113 2.74 2.28 14.43
N ALA A 114 2.61 1.73 13.22
CA ALA A 114 2.00 0.43 12.95
C ALA A 114 0.57 0.27 13.50
N PRO A 115 -0.38 1.14 13.11
CA PRO A 115 -1.75 1.07 13.60
C PRO A 115 -2.40 -0.28 13.26
N GLU A 116 -3.09 -0.89 14.24
CA GLU A 116 -3.79 -2.17 14.08
C GLU A 116 -5.01 -2.04 13.17
N GLY A 117 -5.83 -1.03 13.43
CA GLY A 117 -7.11 -0.80 12.78
C GLY A 117 -7.38 0.68 12.50
N GLY A 118 -7.77 0.96 11.26
CA GLY A 118 -8.49 2.15 10.85
C GLY A 118 -9.98 1.82 10.76
N GLY A 119 -10.83 2.77 11.18
CA GLY A 119 -12.28 2.68 11.05
C GLY A 119 -12.74 2.47 9.61
N GLU A 120 -14.01 2.11 9.49
CA GLU A 120 -14.75 1.80 8.26
C GLU A 120 -14.10 2.33 6.98
N LYS A 121 -13.88 1.40 6.04
CA LYS A 121 -13.44 1.64 4.68
C LYS A 121 -13.98 3.00 4.18
N ALA A 122 -13.14 4.05 4.16
CA ALA A 122 -13.23 4.96 3.03
C ALA A 122 -13.10 4.04 1.82
N PRO A 123 -14.10 3.95 0.94
CA PRO A 123 -14.19 2.89 -0.06
C PRO A 123 -12.83 2.80 -0.76
N ALA A 124 -12.11 1.69 -0.55
CA ALA A 124 -10.97 1.33 -1.36
C ALA A 124 -11.39 1.57 -2.83
N PRO A 125 -10.58 2.26 -3.66
CA PRO A 125 -10.97 2.58 -5.01
C PRO A 125 -11.24 1.29 -5.79
N GLN A 126 -12.53 0.97 -5.88
CA GLN A 126 -13.13 0.05 -6.81
C GLN A 126 -14.12 0.94 -7.58
N PRO A 127 -13.87 1.25 -8.86
CA PRO A 127 -14.84 2.02 -9.62
C PRO A 127 -16.05 1.13 -9.93
N GLU A 128 -17.17 1.40 -9.27
CA GLU A 128 -18.51 1.14 -9.82
C GLU A 128 -19.26 2.50 -9.87
N PRO A 129 -19.97 2.84 -10.96
CA PRO A 129 -20.10 4.24 -11.38
C PRO A 129 -21.42 4.90 -10.96
N ALA A 130 -21.32 6.15 -10.50
CA ALA A 130 -22.34 7.19 -10.70
C ALA A 130 -21.64 8.56 -10.88
N PRO A 131 -22.17 9.46 -11.72
CA PRO A 131 -21.35 10.33 -12.54
C PRO A 131 -21.01 11.68 -11.88
N ALA A 132 -19.74 12.07 -11.96
CA ALA A 132 -19.27 13.45 -11.81
C ALA A 132 -18.08 13.67 -12.76
N PRO A 133 -17.87 14.90 -13.25
CA PRO A 133 -17.49 15.18 -14.64
C PRO A 133 -16.02 14.84 -14.96
N ALA A 134 -15.79 14.44 -16.21
CA ALA A 134 -14.50 14.00 -16.72
C ALA A 134 -13.43 15.12 -16.72
N PRO A 135 -12.17 14.83 -16.35
CA PRO A 135 -11.03 15.54 -16.91
C PRO A 135 -10.65 14.89 -18.24
N ALA A 136 -10.50 15.71 -19.28
CA ALA A 136 -10.27 15.29 -20.66
C ALA A 136 -8.91 14.58 -20.92
N ASP A 137 -8.05 14.46 -19.90
CA ASP A 137 -6.61 14.18 -20.06
C ASP A 137 -6.15 12.80 -19.55
N ARG A 138 -7.07 11.93 -19.10
CA ARG A 138 -6.69 10.58 -18.62
C ARG A 138 -6.69 9.57 -19.76
N ILE A 139 -5.60 8.80 -19.88
CA ILE A 139 -5.52 7.65 -20.79
C ILE A 139 -6.35 6.51 -20.19
N THR A 140 -7.49 6.23 -20.80
CA THR A 140 -8.38 5.12 -20.43
C THR A 140 -8.44 4.03 -21.49
N PHE A 141 -8.70 2.79 -21.07
CA PHE A 141 -8.79 1.62 -21.93
C PHE A 141 -9.82 1.84 -23.04
N THR A 142 -11.04 2.23 -22.66
CA THR A 142 -12.18 2.38 -23.56
C THR A 142 -11.95 3.44 -24.63
N LYS A 143 -11.33 4.57 -24.28
CA LYS A 143 -11.14 5.71 -25.18
C LYS A 143 -9.87 5.59 -26.04
N HIS A 144 -8.79 5.03 -25.50
CA HIS A 144 -7.47 5.09 -26.16
C HIS A 144 -6.92 3.72 -26.55
N LEU A 145 -7.08 2.70 -25.70
CA LEU A 145 -6.42 1.41 -25.91
C LEU A 145 -7.28 0.49 -26.77
N ARG A 146 -8.59 0.46 -26.53
CA ARG A 146 -9.52 -0.39 -27.28
C ARG A 146 -9.48 -0.08 -28.79
N PRO A 147 -9.51 1.18 -29.25
CA PRO A 147 -9.37 1.47 -30.69
C PRO A 147 -8.02 1.00 -31.26
N LEU A 148 -6.93 1.14 -30.49
CA LEU A 148 -5.62 0.64 -30.90
C LEU A 148 -5.59 -0.89 -31.00
N PHE A 149 -6.17 -1.59 -30.03
CA PHE A 149 -6.26 -3.06 -30.01
C PHE A 149 -7.18 -3.60 -31.09
N GLU A 150 -8.29 -2.91 -31.39
CA GLU A 150 -9.16 -3.22 -32.53
C GLU A 150 -8.38 -3.15 -33.84
N LEU A 151 -7.61 -2.08 -34.02
CA LEU A 151 -6.86 -1.84 -35.26
C LEU A 151 -5.67 -2.80 -35.44
N LYS A 152 -4.91 -3.08 -34.37
CA LYS A 152 -3.61 -3.76 -34.46
C LYS A 152 -3.60 -5.19 -33.95
N CYS A 153 -4.54 -5.56 -33.09
CA CYS A 153 -4.49 -6.82 -32.35
C CYS A 153 -5.66 -7.76 -32.68
N ALA A 154 -6.86 -7.22 -32.92
CA ALA A 154 -8.10 -7.98 -32.99
C ALA A 154 -8.13 -9.07 -34.08
N MET A 155 -7.32 -8.95 -35.13
CA MET A 155 -7.21 -10.00 -36.15
C MET A 155 -6.86 -11.38 -35.57
N CYS A 156 -6.10 -11.42 -34.48
CA CYS A 156 -5.76 -12.67 -33.78
C CYS A 156 -6.23 -12.68 -32.31
N HIS A 157 -6.30 -11.51 -31.67
CA HIS A 157 -6.62 -11.33 -30.26
C HIS A 157 -8.06 -10.84 -30.04
N ALA A 158 -9.03 -11.57 -30.58
CA ALA A 158 -10.46 -11.28 -30.45
C ALA A 158 -11.22 -12.46 -29.81
N ALA A 159 -12.51 -12.25 -29.54
CA ALA A 159 -13.39 -13.26 -28.96
C ALA A 159 -13.43 -14.54 -29.83
N GLY A 160 -13.38 -15.71 -29.17
CA GLY A 160 -13.41 -17.01 -29.85
C GLY A 160 -12.09 -17.44 -30.50
N GLY A 161 -11.06 -16.59 -30.48
CA GLY A 161 -9.71 -16.96 -30.92
C GLY A 161 -8.91 -17.75 -29.88
N PRO A 162 -7.80 -18.40 -30.28
CA PRO A 162 -6.95 -19.17 -29.37
C PRO A 162 -6.04 -18.32 -28.48
N PHE A 163 -6.08 -16.99 -28.64
CA PHE A 163 -5.22 -16.03 -27.93
C PHE A 163 -6.06 -15.14 -27.00
N PRO A 164 -5.44 -14.51 -25.97
CA PRO A 164 -6.14 -13.57 -25.10
C PRO A 164 -6.85 -12.49 -25.91
N ASN A 165 -8.12 -12.26 -25.62
CA ASN A 165 -8.90 -11.20 -26.25
C ASN A 165 -8.56 -9.85 -25.60
N TRP A 166 -7.72 -9.04 -26.25
CA TRP A 166 -7.30 -7.74 -25.73
C TRP A 166 -8.40 -6.67 -25.79
N LEU A 167 -9.52 -6.94 -26.46
CA LEU A 167 -10.67 -6.01 -26.54
C LEU A 167 -11.51 -5.99 -25.26
N VAL A 168 -11.24 -6.89 -24.32
CA VAL A 168 -11.93 -6.97 -23.03
C VAL A 168 -11.05 -6.33 -21.96
N TYR A 169 -11.58 -5.33 -21.25
CA TYR A 169 -10.86 -4.59 -20.22
C TYR A 169 -10.25 -5.52 -19.17
N SER A 170 -11.04 -6.45 -18.60
CA SER A 170 -10.55 -7.37 -17.57
C SER A 170 -9.37 -8.20 -18.05
N VAL A 171 -9.39 -8.69 -19.29
CA VAL A 171 -8.28 -9.44 -19.88
C VAL A 171 -7.05 -8.55 -20.05
N ALA A 172 -7.23 -7.34 -20.59
CA ALA A 172 -6.14 -6.38 -20.77
C ALA A 172 -5.53 -5.94 -19.43
N PHE A 173 -6.36 -5.71 -18.42
CA PHE A 173 -5.95 -5.30 -17.07
C PHE A 173 -5.22 -6.41 -16.33
N GLU A 174 -5.78 -7.62 -16.29
CA GLU A 174 -5.19 -8.78 -15.60
C GLU A 174 -3.85 -9.19 -16.23
N LYS A 175 -3.70 -9.01 -17.54
CA LYS A 175 -2.51 -9.44 -18.29
C LYS A 175 -1.64 -8.28 -18.76
N ARG A 176 -1.81 -7.08 -18.18
CA ARG A 176 -1.12 -5.85 -18.60
C ARG A 176 0.40 -5.96 -18.58
N ASP A 177 0.96 -6.68 -17.60
CA ASP A 177 2.42 -6.87 -17.51
C ASP A 177 2.95 -7.74 -18.65
N ARG A 178 2.20 -8.80 -19.00
CA ARG A 178 2.51 -9.63 -20.18
C ARG A 178 2.34 -8.81 -21.45
N LEU A 179 1.29 -8.01 -21.56
CA LEU A 179 1.09 -7.13 -22.71
C LEU A 179 2.29 -6.20 -22.89
N VAL A 180 2.66 -5.43 -21.86
CA VAL A 180 3.83 -4.52 -21.87
C VAL A 180 5.12 -5.26 -22.19
N THR A 181 5.34 -6.45 -21.61
CA THR A 181 6.52 -7.25 -21.90
C THR A 181 6.63 -7.56 -23.40
N ARG A 182 5.53 -7.99 -24.02
CA ARG A 182 5.53 -8.39 -25.43
C ARG A 182 5.57 -7.20 -26.39
N VAL A 183 4.78 -6.16 -26.11
CA VAL A 183 4.59 -5.02 -27.04
C VAL A 183 5.50 -3.84 -26.76
N VAL A 184 6.07 -3.68 -25.56
CA VAL A 184 6.95 -2.54 -25.24
C VAL A 184 8.40 -2.99 -25.11
N VAL A 185 8.64 -4.07 -24.36
CA VAL A 185 10.00 -4.52 -24.03
C VAL A 185 10.58 -5.39 -25.15
N GLN A 186 9.94 -6.50 -25.45
CA GLN A 186 10.42 -7.47 -26.44
C GLN A 186 10.12 -7.04 -27.87
N LYS A 187 9.06 -6.23 -28.05
CA LYS A 187 8.55 -5.78 -29.35
C LYS A 187 8.33 -6.94 -30.34
N ASP A 188 8.03 -8.14 -29.83
CA ASP A 188 7.85 -9.37 -30.61
C ASP A 188 6.38 -9.62 -30.99
N MET A 189 5.51 -8.69 -30.63
CA MET A 189 4.12 -8.60 -31.05
C MET A 189 3.87 -7.22 -31.67
N PRO A 190 3.20 -7.15 -32.84
CA PRO A 190 2.66 -8.26 -33.64
C PRO A 190 3.77 -9.13 -34.28
N PRO A 191 3.48 -10.38 -34.70
CA PRO A 191 4.45 -11.23 -35.38
C PRO A 191 4.98 -10.59 -36.68
N PRO A 192 6.17 -10.99 -37.14
CA PRO A 192 6.70 -10.53 -38.42
C PRO A 192 5.70 -10.73 -39.57
N GLY A 193 5.61 -9.73 -40.46
CA GLY A 193 4.63 -9.72 -41.56
C GLY A 193 3.34 -8.97 -41.26
N ILE A 194 3.10 -8.59 -40.00
CA ILE A 194 2.02 -7.68 -39.61
C ILE A 194 2.62 -6.30 -39.31
N ALA A 195 1.87 -5.23 -39.64
CA ALA A 195 2.31 -3.86 -39.38
C ALA A 195 2.64 -3.68 -37.88
N PRO A 196 3.87 -3.26 -37.53
CA PRO A 196 4.28 -3.11 -36.14
C PRO A 196 3.56 -1.93 -35.48
N LEU A 197 3.55 -1.94 -34.14
CA LEU A 197 3.19 -0.74 -33.39
C LEU A 197 4.31 0.30 -33.53
N SER A 198 3.92 1.57 -33.71
CA SER A 198 4.82 2.72 -33.60
C SER A 198 5.30 2.91 -32.16
N ASP A 199 6.36 3.70 -31.96
CA ASP A 199 6.83 3.99 -30.61
C ASP A 199 5.80 4.78 -29.79
N ASP A 200 5.02 5.65 -30.42
CA ASP A 200 3.90 6.37 -29.76
C ASP A 200 2.78 5.41 -29.34
N GLU A 201 2.42 4.44 -30.18
CA GLU A 201 1.42 3.42 -29.85
C GLU A 201 1.90 2.52 -28.69
N ARG A 202 3.19 2.17 -28.66
CA ARG A 202 3.78 1.42 -27.53
C ARG A 202 3.83 2.26 -26.27
N LYS A 203 4.17 3.55 -26.39
CA LYS A 203 4.17 4.50 -25.27
C LYS A 203 2.77 4.67 -24.70
N LEU A 204 1.74 4.75 -25.53
CA LEU A 204 0.34 4.83 -25.09
C LEU A 204 -0.05 3.62 -24.21
N ILE A 205 0.38 2.41 -24.58
CA ILE A 205 0.14 1.20 -23.79
C ILE A 205 0.93 1.25 -22.47
N ALA A 206 2.19 1.66 -22.49
CA ALA A 206 3.01 1.77 -21.29
C ALA A 206 2.48 2.85 -20.31
N ASP A 207 2.08 4.01 -20.82
CA ASP A 207 1.52 5.12 -20.06
C ASP A 207 0.19 4.71 -19.42
N TRP A 208 -0.66 3.98 -20.14
CA TRP A 208 -1.90 3.44 -19.57
C TRP A 208 -1.63 2.50 -18.39
N VAL A 209 -0.70 1.56 -18.52
CA VAL A 209 -0.35 0.63 -17.42
C VAL A 209 0.24 1.38 -16.23
N SER A 210 1.18 2.30 -16.48
CA SER A 210 1.84 3.06 -15.41
C SER A 210 0.92 4.09 -14.72
N SER A 211 -0.13 4.56 -15.38
CA SER A 211 -1.14 5.46 -14.82
C SER A 211 -2.29 4.73 -14.10
N GLY A 212 -2.16 3.42 -13.88
CA GLY A 212 -3.12 2.63 -13.10
C GLY A 212 -4.13 1.84 -13.93
N ALA A 213 -3.90 1.71 -15.25
CA ALA A 213 -4.71 0.89 -16.16
C ALA A 213 -6.21 1.20 -16.06
N LEU A 214 -6.54 2.49 -16.19
CA LEU A 214 -7.92 3.00 -16.09
C LEU A 214 -8.81 2.42 -17.19
N GLU A 215 -10.04 2.02 -16.86
CA GLU A 215 -11.03 1.52 -17.82
C GLU A 215 -11.56 2.60 -18.77
#